data_AF-A0A2G2MZG2-F1
#
_entry.id   AF-A0A2G2MZG2-F1
#
_cell.length_a   1.000
_cell.length_b   1.000
_cell.length_c   1.000
_cell.angle_alpha   90.00
_cell.angle_beta   90.00
_cell.angle_gamma   90.00
#
_symmetry.space_group_name_H-M   'P 1'
#
loop_
_entity.id
_entity.type
_entity.pdbx_description
1 polymer ?
#
loop_
_entity_poly.entity_id
_entity_poly.type
_entity_poly.pdbx_seq_one_letter_code
_entity_poly.pdbx_strand_id
1 'polypeptide(L)'
;MKFNDYMKLCREVLNLTQESLVAELFACNDLFNGLDTNTYSRWERGTTKPPLSKQVEILAYFFEKLNTFFPFLEMHNIEGIEEKLSPAGMKKLLGNIRNWS
;
A
#
# COMPACT_ATOMS: atom_id res chain seq x y z
N MET A 1 8.00 -11.79 -1.21
CA MET A 1 7.90 -10.49 -1.91
C MET A 1 8.33 -9.32 -1.02
N LYS A 2 9.34 -8.53 -1.41
CA LYS A 2 9.74 -7.37 -0.60
C LYS A 2 8.81 -6.17 -0.84
N PHE A 3 8.79 -5.18 0.05
CA PHE A 3 7.93 -3.98 -0.09
C PHE A 3 8.15 -3.23 -1.41
N ASN A 4 9.38 -3.21 -1.92
CA ASN A 4 9.70 -2.60 -3.21
C ASN A 4 9.02 -3.32 -4.40
N ASP A 5 8.92 -4.65 -4.33
CA ASP A 5 8.25 -5.46 -5.35
C ASP A 5 6.74 -5.21 -5.30
N TYR A 6 6.17 -5.07 -4.10
CA TYR A 6 4.77 -4.71 -3.88
C TYR A 6 4.43 -3.37 -4.54
N MET A 7 5.21 -2.32 -4.24
CA MET A 7 4.98 -0.99 -4.81
C MET A 7 4.98 -1.03 -6.35
N LYS A 8 5.97 -1.73 -6.93
CA LYS A 8 6.09 -1.88 -8.37
C LYS A 8 4.90 -2.62 -8.97
N LEU A 9 4.50 -3.73 -8.36
CA LEU A 9 3.37 -4.54 -8.82
C LEU A 9 2.06 -3.73 -8.77
N CYS A 10 1.75 -3.08 -7.65
CA CYS A 10 0.55 -2.28 -7.53
C CYS A 10 0.52 -1.11 -8.52
N ARG A 11 1.66 -0.43 -8.71
CA ARG A 11 1.80 0.63 -9.73
C ARG A 11 1.52 0.11 -11.14
N GLU A 12 2.08 -1.03 -11.49
CA GLU A 12 1.91 -1.65 -12.82
C GLU A 12 0.47 -2.14 -13.03
N VAL A 13 -0.17 -2.72 -12.02
CA VAL A 13 -1.59 -3.10 -12.06
C VAL A 13 -2.50 -1.89 -12.28
N LEU A 14 -2.16 -0.75 -11.67
CA LEU A 14 -2.87 0.52 -11.88
C LEU A 14 -2.50 1.22 -13.20
N ASN A 15 -1.60 0.65 -14.01
CA ASN A 15 -1.07 1.25 -15.24
C ASN A 15 -0.46 2.65 -15.04
N LEU A 16 0.16 2.88 -13.88
CA LEU A 16 0.79 4.16 -13.55
C LEU A 16 2.28 4.15 -13.92
N THR A 17 2.77 5.28 -14.43
CA THR A 17 4.22 5.53 -14.45
C THR A 17 4.71 5.87 -13.03
N GLN A 18 6.03 5.83 -12.83
CA GLN A 18 6.60 6.25 -11.54
C GLN A 18 6.28 7.73 -11.26
N GLU A 19 6.32 8.60 -12.28
CA GLU A 19 5.95 10.01 -12.14
C GLU A 19 4.48 10.18 -11.74
N SER A 20 3.56 9.49 -12.44
CA SER A 20 2.12 9.61 -12.16
C SER A 20 1.79 9.18 -10.75
N LEU A 21 2.37 8.06 -10.27
CA LEU A 21 2.14 7.61 -8.90
C LEU A 21 2.71 8.60 -7.87
N VAL A 22 3.88 9.19 -8.11
CA VAL A 22 4.41 10.23 -7.20
C VAL A 22 3.48 11.43 -7.13
N ALA A 23 2.93 11.87 -8.27
CA ALA A 23 1.96 12.96 -8.30
C ALA A 23 0.66 12.61 -7.55
N GLU A 24 0.16 11.38 -7.68
CA GLU A 24 -1.01 10.92 -6.93
C GLU A 24 -0.76 10.82 -5.43
N LEU A 25 0.40 10.29 -5.01
CA LEU A 25 0.78 10.22 -3.60
C LEU A 25 0.91 11.63 -3.00
N PHE A 26 1.51 12.57 -3.74
CA PHE A 26 1.60 13.97 -3.35
C PHE A 26 0.21 14.61 -3.16
N ALA A 27 -0.73 14.33 -4.07
CA ALA A 27 -2.10 14.84 -3.96
C ALA A 27 -2.91 14.19 -2.83
N CYS A 28 -2.54 12.97 -2.42
CA CYS A 28 -3.26 12.20 -1.40
C CYS A 28 -2.85 12.60 0.03
N ASN A 29 -1.54 12.83 0.28
CA ASN A 29 -1.05 13.11 1.63
C ASN A 29 0.22 13.98 1.63
N ASP A 30 0.22 15.06 2.42
CA ASP A 30 1.35 15.99 2.60
C ASP A 30 2.65 15.30 3.08
N LEU A 31 2.57 14.09 3.64
CA LEU A 31 3.75 13.28 3.96
C LEU A 31 4.64 13.03 2.75
N PHE A 32 4.07 13.03 1.54
CA PHE A 32 4.82 12.87 0.29
C PHE A 32 5.34 14.19 -0.29
N ASN A 33 5.21 15.31 0.44
CA ASN A 33 5.84 16.56 0.03
C ASN A 33 7.37 16.38 -0.10
N GLY A 34 7.90 16.82 -1.24
CA GLY A 34 9.30 16.62 -1.61
C GLY A 34 9.68 15.20 -2.06
N LEU A 35 8.72 14.27 -2.21
CA LEU A 35 8.98 13.01 -2.90
C LEU A 35 9.14 13.28 -4.40
N ASP A 36 10.29 12.90 -4.94
CA ASP A 36 10.53 12.92 -6.39
C ASP A 36 10.53 11.51 -6.99
N THR A 37 10.37 11.44 -8.31
CA THR A 37 10.37 10.19 -9.06
C THR A 37 11.66 9.40 -8.88
N ASN A 38 12.82 10.06 -8.72
CA ASN A 38 14.10 9.38 -8.55
C ASN A 38 14.16 8.61 -7.21
N THR A 39 13.66 9.22 -6.16
CA THR A 39 13.57 8.64 -4.81
C THR A 39 12.60 7.48 -4.81
N TYR A 40 11.41 7.65 -5.40
CA TYR A 40 10.45 6.57 -5.59
C TYR A 40 11.06 5.42 -6.42
N SER A 41 11.79 5.73 -7.49
CA SER A 41 12.46 4.74 -8.33
C SER A 41 13.53 3.93 -7.56
N ARG A 42 14.25 4.57 -6.64
CA ARG A 42 15.17 3.87 -5.72
C ARG A 42 14.42 2.99 -4.72
N TRP A 43 13.20 3.36 -4.32
CA TRP A 43 12.34 2.52 -3.50
C TRP A 43 11.90 1.26 -4.24
N GLU A 44 11.42 1.37 -5.48
CA GLU A 44 11.04 0.19 -6.28
C GLU A 44 12.20 -0.75 -6.60
N ARG A 45 13.42 -0.20 -6.79
CA ARG A 45 14.64 -1.02 -6.93
C ARG A 45 15.14 -1.62 -5.62
N GLY A 46 14.57 -1.22 -4.48
CA GLY A 46 15.03 -1.65 -3.15
C GLY A 46 16.38 -1.08 -2.73
N THR A 47 16.90 -0.05 -3.42
CA THR A 47 18.18 0.61 -3.07
C THR A 47 18.06 1.41 -1.78
N THR A 48 16.91 2.02 -1.55
CA THR A 48 16.55 2.70 -0.30
C THR A 48 15.12 2.32 0.06
N LYS A 49 14.73 2.49 1.33
CA LYS A 49 13.37 2.16 1.79
C LYS A 49 12.62 3.44 2.17
N PRO A 50 11.33 3.57 1.87
CA PRO A 50 10.52 4.65 2.44
C PRO A 50 10.48 4.53 3.97
N PRO A 51 10.41 5.64 4.71
CA PRO A 51 10.10 5.64 6.14
C PRO A 51 8.82 4.85 6.45
N LEU A 52 8.69 4.36 7.68
CA LEU A 52 7.53 3.55 8.08
C LEU A 52 6.19 4.29 7.89
N SER A 53 6.13 5.59 8.22
CA SER A 53 4.95 6.42 7.99
C SER A 53 4.53 6.44 6.51
N LYS A 54 5.48 6.64 5.60
CA LYS A 54 5.23 6.58 4.15
C LYS A 54 4.80 5.20 3.68
N GLN A 55 5.32 4.12 4.27
CA GLN A 55 4.88 2.76 3.93
C GLN A 55 3.40 2.56 4.25
N VAL A 56 2.94 3.03 5.42
CA VAL A 56 1.54 2.93 5.84
C VAL A 56 0.63 3.69 4.88
N GLU A 57 1.00 4.92 4.51
CA GLU A 57 0.21 5.71 3.57
C GLU A 57 0.19 5.14 2.15
N ILE A 58 1.32 4.60 1.67
CA ILE A 58 1.37 3.91 0.36
C ILE A 58 0.44 2.68 0.37
N LEU A 59 0.44 1.90 1.47
CA LEU A 59 -0.47 0.77 1.63
C LEU A 59 -1.93 1.22 1.63
N ALA A 60 -2.25 2.31 2.32
CA ALA A 60 -3.60 2.87 2.36
C ALA A 60 -4.05 3.34 0.97
N TYR A 61 -3.20 4.07 0.25
CA TYR A 61 -3.46 4.52 -1.12
C TYR A 61 -3.75 3.34 -2.06
N PHE A 62 -2.90 2.31 -2.08
CA PHE A 62 -3.12 1.17 -2.96
C PHE A 62 -4.34 0.35 -2.56
N PHE A 63 -4.61 0.22 -1.26
CA PHE A 63 -5.84 -0.41 -0.78
C PHE A 63 -7.08 0.33 -1.26
N GLU A 64 -7.09 1.65 -1.21
CA GLU A 64 -8.20 2.47 -1.72
C GLU A 64 -8.39 2.26 -3.24
N LYS A 65 -7.30 2.20 -4.02
CA LYS A 65 -7.37 2.04 -5.48
C LYS A 65 -7.71 0.62 -5.95
N LEU A 66 -7.22 -0.39 -5.25
CA LEU A 66 -7.31 -1.79 -5.68
C LEU A 66 -8.36 -2.59 -4.88
N ASN A 67 -8.88 -2.01 -3.79
CA ASN A 67 -9.75 -2.68 -2.82
C ASN A 67 -9.15 -4.01 -2.29
N THR A 68 -7.82 -4.10 -2.25
CA THR A 68 -7.07 -5.26 -1.78
C THR A 68 -5.66 -4.87 -1.33
N PHE A 69 -5.08 -5.66 -0.42
CA PHE A 69 -3.71 -5.51 0.06
C PHE A 69 -2.72 -6.49 -0.60
N PHE A 70 -3.12 -7.15 -1.69
CA PHE A 70 -2.32 -8.19 -2.37
C PHE A 70 -0.90 -7.68 -2.68
N PRO A 71 0.21 -8.34 -2.29
CA PRO A 71 0.45 -9.62 -1.62
C PRO A 71 1.21 -9.47 -0.27
N PHE A 72 1.02 -8.36 0.48
CA PHE A 72 1.61 -8.23 1.82
C PHE A 72 0.92 -9.16 2.84
N LEU A 73 -0.35 -9.52 2.58
CA LEU A 73 -1.11 -10.50 3.35
C LEU A 73 -0.61 -11.94 3.16
N GLU A 74 0.05 -12.28 2.04
CA GLU A 74 0.59 -13.62 1.82
C GLU A 74 1.97 -13.83 2.48
N MET A 75 2.58 -12.77 3.04
CA MET A 75 3.89 -12.85 3.70
C MET A 75 3.85 -12.88 5.23
N HIS A 76 2.66 -12.70 5.81
CA HIS A 76 2.40 -13.16 7.15
C HIS A 76 1.37 -14.26 7.03
N ASN A 77 1.82 -15.49 7.32
CA ASN A 77 1.00 -16.68 7.50
C ASN A 77 -0.46 -16.31 7.81
N ILE A 78 -1.39 -16.56 6.88
CA ILE A 78 -2.82 -16.30 7.11
C ILE A 78 -3.29 -17.07 8.36
N GLU A 79 -2.61 -18.17 8.68
CA GLU A 79 -2.58 -18.78 10.01
C GLU A 79 -1.95 -17.81 11.05
N GLY A 80 -2.83 -17.15 11.81
CA GLY A 80 -2.46 -16.30 12.94
C GLY A 80 -2.93 -14.85 12.82
N ILE A 81 -3.46 -14.42 11.67
CA ILE A 81 -4.15 -13.12 11.56
C ILE A 81 -5.51 -13.20 12.28
N GLU A 82 -6.21 -14.34 12.18
CA GLU A 82 -7.46 -14.61 12.90
C GLU A 82 -7.27 -14.66 14.43
N GLU A 83 -6.11 -15.12 14.92
CA GLU A 83 -5.81 -15.11 16.37
C GLU A 83 -5.45 -13.71 16.89
N LYS A 84 -4.94 -12.82 16.02
CA LYS A 84 -4.47 -11.47 16.40
C LYS A 84 -5.51 -10.38 16.16
N LEU A 85 -6.46 -10.59 15.27
CA LEU A 85 -7.59 -9.69 15.07
C LEU A 85 -8.79 -10.21 15.86
N SER A 86 -9.22 -9.43 16.85
CA SER A 86 -10.45 -9.74 17.58
C SER A 86 -11.64 -9.87 16.61
N PRO A 87 -12.69 -10.64 16.95
CA PRO A 87 -13.90 -10.73 16.15
C PRO A 87 -14.50 -9.36 15.78
N ALA A 88 -14.29 -8.35 16.63
CA ALA A 88 -14.68 -6.96 16.37
C ALA A 88 -13.82 -6.30 15.27
N GLY A 89 -12.50 -6.54 15.26
CA GLY A 89 -11.60 -6.07 14.21
C GLY A 89 -11.92 -6.68 12.85
N MET A 90 -12.23 -7.98 12.84
CA MET A 90 -12.65 -8.68 11.61
C MET A 90 -14.00 -8.18 11.11
N LYS A 91 -14.97 -7.97 12.00
CA LYS A 91 -16.28 -7.40 11.65
C LYS A 91 -16.19 -5.96 11.13
N LYS A 92 -15.22 -5.16 11.60
CA LYS A 92 -14.99 -3.79 11.11
C LYS A 92 -14.36 -3.79 9.71
N LEU A 93 -13.41 -4.69 9.46
CA LEU A 93 -12.83 -4.92 8.13
C LEU A 93 -13.91 -5.36 7.12
N LEU A 94 -14.72 -6.36 7.49
CA LEU A 94 -15.77 -6.90 6.61
C LEU A 94 -17.00 -5.97 6.49
N GLY A 95 -17.32 -5.21 7.53
CA GLY A 95 -18.45 -4.27 7.56
C GLY A 95 -18.23 -3.06 6.65
N ASN A 96 -16.99 -2.59 6.50
CA ASN A 96 -16.67 -1.49 5.60
C ASN A 96 -16.81 -1.87 4.11
N ILE A 97 -16.69 -3.15 3.77
CA ILE A 97 -16.85 -3.67 2.40
C ILE A 97 -18.33 -3.67 1.97
N ARG A 98 -19.28 -3.75 2.92
CA ARG A 98 -20.72 -3.82 2.61
C ARG A 98 -21.45 -2.47 2.56
N ASN A 99 -20.80 -1.36 2.94
CA ASN A 99 -21.44 -0.04 3.02
C ASN A 99 -21.23 0.86 1.78
N TRP A 100 -20.82 0.29 0.66
CA TRP A 100 -20.68 0.99 -0.64
C TRP A 100 -21.70 0.47 -1.65
N SER A 101 -22.98 0.51 -1.30
CA SER A 101 -24.10 0.28 -2.22
C SER A 101 -25.07 1.45 -2.17
#